data_AF-A0A527RFP0-F1
#
_entry.id   AF-A0A527RFP0-F1
#
_cell.length_a   1.000
_cell.length_b   1.000
_cell.length_c   1.000
_cell.angle_alpha   90.00
_cell.angle_beta   90.00
_cell.angle_gamma   90.00
#
_symmetry.space_group_name_H-M   'P 1'
#
loop_
_entity.id
_entity.type
_entity.pdbx_description
1 polymer ?
#
loop_
_entity_poly.entity_id
_entity_poly.type
_entity_poly.pdbx_seq_one_letter_code
_entity_poly.pdbx_strand_id
1 'polypeptide(L)'
;MTSVNTLTYARTQTAIYVSDKMRSLIRTLILNYGFDPQKLMDAWSGWVHEAARAWMETGDLQKFVIEFYQPGAANASARWDFPIRYDGKDIDQMWIDTDFLHGSVAKAARPPAGCTYRILLVPRLGARDLPGMSDAAFLGLSGLTAREAGTIIGTPDIMASATYYR
;
A
#
# COMPACT_ATOMS: atom_id res chain seq x y z
N MET A 1 -16.72 -12.30 27.62
CA MET A 1 -16.61 -12.76 26.22
C MET A 1 -16.91 -11.62 25.21
N THR A 2 -16.74 -10.35 25.58
CA THR A 2 -17.12 -9.17 24.79
C THR A 2 -15.94 -8.48 24.12
N SER A 3 -14.76 -8.46 24.77
CA SER A 3 -13.56 -7.76 24.28
C SER A 3 -12.96 -8.36 22.99
N VAL A 4 -12.97 -9.69 22.86
CA VAL A 4 -12.42 -10.38 21.67
C VAL A 4 -13.31 -10.13 20.45
N ASN A 5 -14.64 -10.21 20.61
CA ASN A 5 -15.59 -9.97 19.52
C ASN A 5 -15.56 -8.51 19.03
N THR A 6 -15.39 -7.54 19.94
CA THR A 6 -15.28 -6.12 19.57
C THR A 6 -13.99 -5.82 18.82
N LEU A 7 -12.87 -6.43 19.21
CA LEU A 7 -11.58 -6.24 18.54
C LEU A 7 -11.60 -6.85 17.12
N THR A 8 -12.07 -8.08 16.98
CA THR A 8 -12.15 -8.75 15.67
C THR A 8 -13.08 -8.00 14.71
N TYR A 9 -14.25 -7.53 15.19
CA TYR A 9 -15.16 -6.74 14.38
C TYR A 9 -14.52 -5.42 13.92
N ALA A 10 -13.85 -4.69 14.83
CA ALA A 10 -13.14 -3.46 14.49
C ALA A 10 -12.02 -3.69 13.47
N ARG A 11 -11.26 -4.79 13.60
CA ARG A 11 -10.20 -5.18 12.64
C ARG A 11 -10.75 -5.41 11.24
N THR A 12 -11.87 -6.12 11.10
CA THR A 12 -12.51 -6.35 9.79
C THR A 12 -12.97 -5.05 9.14
N GLN A 13 -13.64 -4.17 9.90
CA GLN A 13 -14.13 -2.89 9.36
C GLN A 13 -12.98 -1.96 8.95
N THR A 14 -11.93 -1.88 9.78
CA THR A 14 -10.75 -1.08 9.46
C THR A 14 -9.96 -1.66 8.29
N ALA A 15 -9.87 -2.99 8.13
CA ALA A 15 -9.24 -3.63 6.98
C ALA A 15 -9.95 -3.29 5.65
N ILE A 16 -11.28 -3.30 5.63
CA ILE A 16 -12.07 -2.87 4.46
C ILE A 16 -11.74 -1.42 4.12
N TYR A 17 -11.87 -0.53 5.12
CA TYR A 17 -11.65 0.89 4.95
C TYR A 17 -10.23 1.20 4.42
N VAL A 18 -9.21 0.63 5.05
CA VAL A 18 -7.81 0.84 4.66
C VAL A 18 -7.56 0.32 3.24
N SER A 19 -8.09 -0.86 2.87
CA SER A 19 -7.97 -1.40 1.51
C SER A 19 -8.57 -0.45 0.46
N ASP A 20 -9.78 0.06 0.72
CA ASP A 20 -10.48 0.96 -0.20
C ASP A 20 -9.79 2.32 -0.35
N LYS A 21 -9.30 2.88 0.77
CA LYS A 21 -8.53 4.13 0.75
C LYS A 21 -7.18 3.95 0.09
N MET A 22 -6.49 2.84 0.32
CA MET A 22 -5.22 2.53 -0.35
C MET A 22 -5.40 2.45 -1.87
N ARG A 23 -6.48 1.82 -2.35
CA ARG A 23 -6.83 1.82 -3.79
C ARG A 23 -6.90 3.25 -4.34
N SER A 24 -7.63 4.13 -3.64
CA SER A 24 -7.82 5.51 -4.08
C SER A 24 -6.51 6.29 -4.09
N LEU A 25 -5.67 6.12 -3.07
CA LEU A 25 -4.38 6.82 -2.96
C LEU A 25 -3.40 6.38 -4.05
N ILE A 26 -3.27 5.07 -4.27
CA ILE A 26 -2.39 4.54 -5.31
C ILE A 26 -2.93 4.92 -6.71
N ARG A 27 -4.25 4.94 -6.91
CA ARG A 27 -4.85 5.44 -8.15
C ARG A 27 -4.48 6.90 -8.40
N THR A 28 -4.62 7.75 -7.38
CA THR A 28 -4.23 9.16 -7.46
C THR A 28 -2.73 9.31 -7.76
N LEU A 29 -1.86 8.51 -7.12
CA LEU A 29 -0.43 8.50 -7.40
C LEU A 29 -0.12 8.17 -8.87
N ILE A 30 -0.74 7.11 -9.40
CA ILE A 30 -0.55 6.67 -10.80
C ILE A 30 -0.99 7.77 -11.78
N LEU A 31 -2.15 8.38 -11.53
CA LEU A 31 -2.67 9.49 -12.34
C LEU A 31 -1.74 10.72 -12.29
N ASN A 32 -1.20 11.07 -11.11
CA ASN A 32 -0.25 12.19 -10.98
C ASN A 32 1.05 11.97 -11.77
N TYR A 33 1.51 10.72 -11.87
CA TYR A 33 2.65 10.37 -12.71
C TYR A 33 2.31 10.31 -14.20
N GLY A 34 1.03 10.40 -14.57
CA GLY A 34 0.57 10.41 -15.97
C GLY A 34 0.37 9.01 -16.55
N PHE A 35 0.21 7.98 -15.72
CA PHE A 35 -0.06 6.62 -16.15
C PHE A 35 -1.56 6.29 -16.14
N ASP A 36 -1.95 5.30 -16.95
CA ASP A 36 -3.30 4.72 -16.93
C ASP A 36 -3.48 3.83 -15.67
N PRO A 37 -4.50 4.08 -14.82
CA PRO A 37 -4.78 3.26 -13.65
C PRO A 37 -5.49 1.93 -13.93
N GLN A 38 -5.83 1.58 -15.18
CA GLN A 38 -6.62 0.37 -15.47
C GLN A 38 -6.00 -0.90 -14.88
N LYS A 39 -4.69 -1.12 -15.05
CA LYS A 39 -3.98 -2.27 -14.47
C LYS A 39 -4.10 -2.34 -12.94
N LEU A 40 -4.09 -1.19 -12.26
CA LEU A 40 -4.36 -1.12 -10.82
C LEU A 40 -5.79 -1.57 -10.51
N MET A 41 -6.78 -1.06 -11.25
CA MET A 41 -8.20 -1.35 -11.01
C MET A 41 -8.51 -2.84 -11.24
N ASP A 42 -7.93 -3.43 -12.29
CA ASP A 42 -8.05 -4.85 -12.58
C ASP A 42 -7.41 -5.70 -11.49
N ALA A 43 -6.19 -5.34 -11.05
CA ALA A 43 -5.52 -6.03 -9.94
C ALA A 43 -6.31 -5.91 -8.63
N TRP A 44 -6.91 -4.74 -8.36
CA TRP A 44 -7.71 -4.52 -7.15
C TRP A 44 -8.97 -5.35 -7.11
N SER A 45 -9.64 -5.47 -8.25
CA SER A 45 -10.86 -6.27 -8.40
C SER A 45 -10.55 -7.76 -8.48
N GLY A 46 -9.36 -8.13 -8.98
CA GLY A 46 -8.94 -9.52 -9.16
C GLY A 46 -8.36 -10.16 -7.90
N TRP A 47 -7.39 -9.52 -7.22
CA TRP A 47 -6.64 -10.17 -6.15
C TRP A 47 -6.19 -9.27 -5.00
N VAL A 48 -5.88 -7.99 -5.25
CA VAL A 48 -5.26 -7.12 -4.22
C VAL A 48 -6.22 -6.88 -3.06
N HIS A 49 -7.50 -6.58 -3.34
CA HIS A 49 -8.46 -6.28 -2.28
C HIS A 49 -8.61 -7.46 -1.31
N GLU A 50 -8.89 -8.64 -1.84
CA GLU A 50 -9.11 -9.86 -1.06
C GLU A 50 -7.87 -10.27 -0.29
N ALA A 51 -6.69 -10.25 -0.93
CA ALA A 51 -5.45 -10.65 -0.27
C ALA A 51 -5.00 -9.68 0.81
N ALA A 52 -5.07 -8.38 0.53
CA ALA A 52 -4.72 -7.38 1.51
C ALA A 52 -5.65 -7.44 2.71
N ARG A 53 -6.96 -7.62 2.49
CA ARG A 53 -7.93 -7.80 3.58
C ARG A 53 -7.65 -9.04 4.40
N ALA A 54 -7.47 -10.19 3.74
CA ALA A 54 -7.21 -11.45 4.44
C ALA A 54 -6.00 -11.36 5.37
N TRP A 55 -4.90 -10.77 4.92
CA TRP A 55 -3.71 -10.57 5.76
C TRP A 55 -3.84 -9.40 6.74
N MET A 56 -4.63 -8.36 6.44
CA MET A 56 -4.90 -7.29 7.41
C MET A 56 -5.77 -7.78 8.57
N GLU A 57 -6.76 -8.63 8.29
CA GLU A 57 -7.66 -9.20 9.30
C GLU A 57 -6.90 -10.11 10.29
N THR A 58 -5.82 -10.75 9.87
CA THR A 58 -4.94 -11.54 10.75
C THR A 58 -3.77 -10.76 11.34
N GLY A 59 -3.55 -9.51 10.93
CA GLY A 59 -2.42 -8.69 11.38
C GLY A 59 -1.08 -9.00 10.68
N ASP A 60 -1.13 -9.70 9.56
CA ASP A 60 0.02 -10.21 8.82
C ASP A 60 0.49 -9.30 7.69
N LEU A 61 -0.33 -8.41 7.16
CA LEU A 61 0.12 -7.49 6.09
C LEU A 61 1.08 -6.44 6.65
N GLN A 62 2.32 -6.40 6.16
CA GLN A 62 3.31 -5.40 6.59
C GLN A 62 3.27 -4.13 5.77
N LYS A 63 3.05 -4.23 4.44
CA LYS A 63 2.97 -3.07 3.55
C LYS A 63 2.39 -3.39 2.19
N PHE A 64 1.84 -2.35 1.56
CA PHE A 64 1.68 -2.30 0.12
C PHE A 64 2.94 -1.69 -0.49
N VAL A 65 3.33 -2.15 -1.68
CA VAL A 65 4.44 -1.56 -2.44
C VAL A 65 3.98 -1.36 -3.88
N ILE A 66 4.25 -0.19 -4.45
CA ILE A 66 4.13 0.05 -5.88
C ILE A 66 5.50 0.42 -6.45
N GLU A 67 5.90 -0.30 -7.49
CA GLU A 67 7.15 -0.07 -8.22
C GLU A 67 6.84 0.36 -9.64
N PHE A 68 7.48 1.44 -10.08
CA PHE A 68 7.46 1.94 -11.44
C PHE A 68 8.80 1.63 -12.09
N TYR A 69 8.81 1.07 -13.30
CA TYR A 69 10.01 0.55 -13.92
C TYR A 69 9.90 0.48 -15.43
N GLN A 70 11.03 0.55 -16.13
CA GLN A 70 11.10 0.23 -17.56
C GLN A 70 10.91 -1.28 -17.76
N PRO A 71 10.13 -1.75 -18.74
CA PRO A 71 9.98 -3.18 -19.01
C PRO A 71 11.34 -3.89 -19.13
N GLY A 72 11.53 -4.97 -18.37
CA GLY A 72 12.79 -5.72 -18.33
C GLY A 72 13.89 -5.14 -17.44
N ALA A 73 13.68 -4.00 -16.78
CA ALA A 73 14.66 -3.42 -15.88
C ALA A 73 14.81 -4.20 -14.57
N ALA A 74 16.06 -4.27 -14.07
CA ALA A 74 16.37 -4.81 -12.75
C ALA A 74 16.13 -3.81 -11.60
N ASN A 75 15.95 -2.52 -11.93
CA ASN A 75 15.82 -1.42 -10.98
C ASN A 75 14.50 -0.69 -11.15
N ALA A 76 13.94 -0.20 -10.05
CA ALA A 76 12.79 0.69 -10.05
C ALA A 76 13.22 2.11 -10.45
N SER A 77 12.44 2.74 -11.34
CA SER A 77 12.53 4.16 -11.67
C SER A 77 11.91 5.04 -10.58
N ALA A 78 10.86 4.52 -9.91
CA ALA A 78 10.31 5.09 -8.70
C ALA A 78 9.64 3.99 -7.88
N ARG A 79 9.52 4.18 -6.57
CA ARG A 79 8.87 3.25 -5.67
C ARG A 79 8.17 3.99 -4.55
N TRP A 80 7.05 3.42 -4.10
CA TRP A 80 6.37 3.83 -2.88
C TRP A 80 6.07 2.61 -2.03
N ASP A 81 6.39 2.72 -0.76
CA ASP A 81 6.01 1.74 0.26
C ASP A 81 4.93 2.38 1.13
N PHE A 82 3.92 1.59 1.48
CA PHE A 82 2.88 1.97 2.42
C PHE A 82 2.87 1.03 3.62
N PRO A 83 3.73 1.26 4.63
CA PRO A 83 3.78 0.46 5.85
C PRO A 83 2.43 0.44 6.58
N ILE A 84 2.02 -0.76 6.99
CA ILE A 84 0.81 -1.02 7.77
C ILE A 84 1.22 -1.25 9.23
N ARG A 85 0.53 -0.55 10.14
CA ARG A 85 0.62 -0.78 11.58
C ARG A 85 -0.76 -1.13 12.13
N TYR A 86 -0.76 -1.81 13.27
CA TYR A 86 -1.94 -2.42 13.90
C TYR A 86 -2.17 -1.89 15.33
N ASP A 87 -1.64 -0.71 15.62
CA ASP A 87 -1.57 -0.06 16.93
C ASP A 87 -2.30 1.30 16.94
N GLY A 88 -3.30 1.48 16.08
CA GLY A 88 -4.07 2.74 15.92
C GLY A 88 -5.00 3.11 17.08
N LYS A 89 -4.81 2.54 18.28
CA LYS A 89 -5.70 2.66 19.44
C LYS A 89 -5.96 4.10 19.91
N ASP A 90 -5.07 5.04 19.56
CA ASP A 90 -5.16 6.46 19.93
C ASP A 90 -5.87 7.30 18.86
N ILE A 91 -6.48 6.66 17.86
CA ILE A 91 -7.24 7.30 16.78
C ILE A 91 -8.73 7.04 16.97
N ASP A 92 -9.49 8.07 17.32
CA ASP A 92 -10.94 7.94 17.52
C ASP A 92 -11.75 7.96 16.21
N GLN A 93 -11.23 8.63 15.17
CA GLN A 93 -11.93 8.85 13.91
C GLN A 93 -11.11 8.36 12.72
N MET A 94 -11.77 7.74 11.74
CA MET A 94 -11.11 7.29 10.52
C MET A 94 -10.89 8.46 9.56
N TRP A 95 -9.65 8.66 9.13
CA TRP A 95 -9.27 9.76 8.24
C TRP A 95 -8.23 9.33 7.21
N ILE A 96 -8.09 10.18 6.19
CA ILE A 96 -7.11 10.06 5.12
C ILE A 96 -6.48 11.42 4.87
N ASP A 97 -5.15 11.47 4.76
CA ASP A 97 -4.43 12.71 4.46
C ASP A 97 -3.97 12.70 2.99
N THR A 98 -4.86 13.19 2.12
CA THR A 98 -4.57 13.29 0.69
C THR A 98 -3.60 14.42 0.37
N ASP A 99 -3.66 15.53 1.11
CA ASP A 99 -2.85 16.72 0.84
C ASP A 99 -1.38 16.42 1.08
N PHE A 100 -1.09 15.67 2.15
CA PHE A 100 0.24 15.22 2.45
C PHE A 100 0.80 14.24 1.40
N LEU A 101 -0.05 13.34 0.87
CA LEU A 101 0.32 12.50 -0.27
C LEU A 101 0.67 13.36 -1.49
N HIS A 102 -0.19 14.31 -1.87
CA HIS A 102 0.04 15.20 -3.01
C HIS A 102 1.36 15.98 -2.87
N GLY A 103 1.64 16.54 -1.69
CA GLY A 103 2.90 17.23 -1.41
C GLY A 103 4.14 16.33 -1.47
N SER A 104 3.98 15.04 -1.15
CA SER A 104 5.06 14.04 -1.24
C SER A 104 5.31 13.58 -2.68
N VAL A 105 4.26 13.46 -3.49
CA VAL A 105 4.39 13.10 -4.93
C VAL A 105 5.27 14.10 -5.68
N ALA A 106 5.13 15.38 -5.39
CA ALA A 106 5.97 16.43 -5.99
C ALA A 106 7.47 16.29 -5.66
N LYS A 107 7.84 15.58 -4.58
CA LYS A 107 9.22 15.41 -4.10
C LYS A 107 9.85 14.07 -4.48
N ALA A 108 9.04 13.11 -4.90
CA ALA A 108 9.49 11.76 -5.22
C ALA A 108 10.13 11.68 -6.60
N ALA A 109 10.97 10.67 -6.83
CA ALA A 109 11.48 10.37 -8.16
C ALA A 109 10.31 10.18 -9.13
N ARG A 110 10.40 10.83 -10.29
CA ARG A 110 9.38 10.73 -11.33
C ARG A 110 9.79 9.65 -12.33
N PRO A 111 8.95 8.62 -12.58
CA PRO A 111 9.24 7.62 -13.59
C PRO A 111 9.38 8.27 -14.98
N PRO A 112 10.42 7.92 -15.77
CA PRO A 112 10.52 8.33 -17.17
C PRO A 112 9.39 7.77 -18.04
N ALA A 113 9.18 8.36 -19.21
CA ALA A 113 8.26 7.83 -20.22
C ALA A 113 8.63 6.38 -20.60
N GLY A 114 7.61 5.57 -20.94
CA GLY A 114 7.79 4.15 -21.27
C GLY A 114 7.83 3.20 -20.07
N CYS A 115 7.86 3.71 -18.83
CA CYS A 115 7.71 2.86 -17.65
C CYS A 115 6.32 2.20 -17.58
N THR A 116 6.26 1.10 -16.86
CA THR A 116 5.02 0.49 -16.36
C THR A 116 5.09 0.42 -14.82
N TYR A 117 4.07 -0.14 -14.19
CA TYR A 117 4.04 -0.33 -12.74
C TYR A 117 3.55 -1.72 -12.34
N ARG A 118 3.87 -2.12 -11.11
CA ARG A 118 3.32 -3.31 -10.44
C ARG A 118 3.04 -3.02 -8.98
N ILE A 119 2.04 -3.70 -8.44
CA ILE A 119 1.71 -3.69 -7.01
C ILE A 119 2.13 -5.00 -6.37
N LEU A 120 2.68 -4.91 -5.17
CA LEU A 120 3.10 -6.03 -4.35
C LEU A 120 2.49 -5.88 -2.95
N LEU A 121 2.09 -6.99 -2.37
CA LEU A 121 1.70 -7.08 -0.96
C LEU A 121 2.82 -7.80 -0.22
N VAL A 122 3.20 -7.27 0.93
CA VAL A 122 4.30 -7.83 1.73
C VAL A 122 3.70 -8.34 3.03
N PRO A 123 3.36 -9.63 3.13
CA PRO A 123 2.95 -10.22 4.39
C PRO A 123 4.16 -10.50 5.29
N ARG A 124 3.92 -10.74 6.58
CA ARG A 124 4.91 -11.23 7.53
C ARG A 124 5.38 -12.63 7.14
N LEU A 125 6.61 -12.96 7.54
CA LEU A 125 7.10 -14.33 7.44
C LEU A 125 6.18 -15.26 8.26
N GLY A 126 5.71 -16.34 7.64
CA GLY A 126 4.80 -17.30 8.26
C GLY A 126 3.31 -16.92 8.17
N ALA A 127 2.97 -15.83 7.49
CA ALA A 127 1.59 -15.55 7.12
C ALA A 127 1.02 -16.70 6.27
N ARG A 128 -0.30 -16.90 6.37
CA ARG A 128 -0.96 -17.96 5.59
C ARG A 128 -0.79 -17.72 4.09
N ASP A 129 -0.60 -18.80 3.34
CA ASP A 129 -0.64 -18.75 1.88
C ASP A 129 -2.07 -18.47 1.40
N LEU A 130 -2.16 -17.62 0.37
CA LEU A 130 -3.43 -17.30 -0.28
C LEU A 130 -3.43 -17.87 -1.70
N PRO A 131 -4.49 -18.56 -2.14
CA PRO A 131 -4.58 -19.08 -3.50
C PRO A 131 -4.37 -17.99 -4.55
N GLY A 132 -3.60 -18.30 -5.60
CA GLY A 132 -3.32 -17.37 -6.69
C GLY A 132 -2.24 -16.33 -6.40
N MET A 133 -1.64 -16.34 -5.20
CA MET A 133 -0.45 -15.54 -4.90
C MET A 133 0.81 -16.26 -5.34
N SER A 134 1.81 -15.49 -5.74
CA SER A 134 3.15 -15.96 -6.03
C SER A 134 4.17 -14.97 -5.50
N ASP A 135 5.35 -15.47 -5.17
CA ASP A 135 6.44 -14.63 -4.68
C ASP A 135 7.03 -13.78 -5.80
N ALA A 136 7.45 -12.57 -5.43
CA ALA A 136 8.19 -11.68 -6.31
C ALA A 136 9.32 -11.00 -5.53
N ALA A 137 10.51 -11.00 -6.12
CA ALA A 137 11.61 -10.17 -5.63
C ALA A 137 11.35 -8.70 -5.96
N PHE A 138 11.69 -7.80 -5.05
CA PHE A 138 11.69 -6.36 -5.33
C PHE A 138 12.68 -6.00 -6.43
N LEU A 139 12.39 -4.92 -7.16
CA LEU A 139 13.38 -4.30 -8.02
C LEU A 139 14.43 -3.57 -7.17
N GLY A 140 15.66 -3.49 -7.68
CA GLY A 140 16.72 -2.71 -7.06
C GLY A 140 16.36 -1.23 -6.97
N LEU A 141 16.82 -0.56 -5.92
CA LEU A 141 16.57 0.87 -5.70
C LEU A 141 17.62 1.80 -6.35
N SER A 142 18.75 1.25 -6.81
CA SER A 142 19.86 1.93 -7.52
C SER A 142 19.88 3.47 -7.49
N GLY A 143 20.34 4.04 -6.37
CA GLY A 143 20.49 5.49 -6.18
C GLY A 143 19.31 6.18 -5.51
N LEU A 144 18.17 5.51 -5.38
CA LEU A 144 17.01 6.03 -4.66
C LEU A 144 17.17 5.89 -3.15
N THR A 145 16.89 6.96 -2.43
CA THR A 145 16.93 7.02 -0.97
C THR A 145 15.52 7.14 -0.39
N ALA A 146 15.22 6.32 0.62
CA ALA A 146 13.95 6.37 1.32
C ALA A 146 13.72 7.70 2.03
N ARG A 147 12.49 8.22 1.94
CA ARG A 147 11.99 9.38 2.65
C ARG A 147 10.66 9.01 3.27
N GLU A 148 10.63 8.97 4.59
CA GLU A 148 9.39 8.76 5.32
C GLU A 148 8.51 10.00 5.18
N ALA A 149 7.27 9.72 4.81
CA ALA A 149 6.24 10.70 4.65
C ALA A 149 5.36 10.70 5.93
N GLY A 150 5.24 9.59 6.64
CA GLY A 150 4.43 9.49 7.86
C GLY A 150 3.02 8.96 7.58
N THR A 151 2.12 9.06 8.57
CA THR A 151 0.80 8.40 8.53
C THR A 151 -0.16 9.12 7.58
N ILE A 152 -0.73 8.38 6.63
CA ILE A 152 -1.66 8.90 5.60
C ILE A 152 -3.06 8.30 5.68
N ILE A 153 -3.23 7.19 6.39
CA ILE A 153 -4.52 6.63 6.76
C ILE A 153 -4.50 6.35 8.25
N GLY A 154 -5.41 6.98 8.98
CA GLY A 154 -5.64 6.73 10.39
C GLY A 154 -6.95 6.00 10.60
N THR A 155 -6.93 4.90 11.35
CA THR A 155 -8.13 4.25 11.89
C THR A 155 -7.85 3.80 13.32
N PRO A 156 -8.88 3.47 14.13
CA PRO A 156 -8.72 3.01 15.52
C PRO A 156 -7.91 1.72 15.71
N ASP A 157 -7.46 1.08 14.62
CA ASP A 157 -6.75 -0.19 14.69
C ASP A 157 -5.65 -0.28 13.63
N ILE A 158 -6.03 -0.20 12.35
CA ILE A 158 -5.09 -0.29 11.22
C ILE A 158 -4.69 1.11 10.74
N MET A 159 -3.40 1.40 10.75
CA MET A 159 -2.84 2.63 10.20
C MET A 159 -1.99 2.33 8.99
N ALA A 160 -1.96 3.26 8.03
CA ALA A 160 -1.02 3.21 6.91
C ALA A 160 -0.18 4.48 6.86
N SER A 161 1.13 4.32 6.66
CA SER A 161 2.06 5.41 6.38
C SER A 161 2.50 5.40 4.93
N ALA A 162 3.20 6.44 4.47
CA ALA A 162 3.89 6.45 3.19
C ALA A 162 5.40 6.59 3.36
N THR A 163 6.14 5.92 2.49
CA THR A 163 7.57 6.12 2.26
C THR A 163 7.76 6.23 0.76
N TYR A 164 8.34 7.34 0.32
CA TYR A 164 8.69 7.54 -1.08
C TYR A 164 10.21 7.53 -1.25
N TYR A 165 10.65 7.40 -2.48
CA TYR A 165 12.04 7.23 -2.82
C TYR A 165 12.47 8.33 -3.80
N ARG A 166 13.62 8.96 -3.56
CA ARG A 166 14.19 10.01 -4.42
C ARG A 166 15.71 10.02 -4.41
#